data_AF-A0A560XBX9-F1
#
_entry.id   AF-A0A560XBX9-F1
#
_cell.length_a   1.000
_cell.length_b   1.000
_cell.length_c   1.000
_cell.angle_alpha   90.00
_cell.angle_beta   90.00
_cell.angle_gamma   90.00
#
_symmetry.space_group_name_H-M   'P 1'
#
loop_
_entity.id
_entity.type
_entity.pdbx_description
1 polymer ?
#
loop_
_entity_poly.entity_id
_entity_poly.type
_entity_poly.pdbx_seq_one_letter_code
_entity_poly.pdbx_strand_id
1 'polypeptide(L)'
;MNEHIALTVLAPRCDRYAMRLTVGEHSARHVRRIVRSLLREWETEEVSDAVELGVTELLANVVRHVPGRRCALLVLRRPLGVRVEVTDGSDRVPCVPDDLAPDAEHGRGLVLLAAVSDAWGVEPGERGGKTVWFECAREPHT
;
A
#
# COMPACT_ATOMS: atom_id res chain seq x y z
N MET A 1 -27.57 -40.57 16.75
CA MET A 1 -27.82 -39.80 15.52
C MET A 1 -26.95 -38.57 15.64
N ASN A 2 -25.71 -38.68 15.19
CA ASN A 2 -24.70 -37.66 15.45
C ASN A 2 -24.70 -36.66 14.30
N GLU A 3 -25.11 -35.44 14.59
CA GLU A 3 -24.96 -34.30 13.70
C GLU A 3 -23.50 -33.86 13.74
N HIS A 4 -22.77 -34.17 12.68
CA HIS A 4 -21.44 -33.61 12.44
C HIS A 4 -21.60 -32.18 11.95
N ILE A 5 -21.49 -31.22 12.87
CA ILE A 5 -21.17 -29.83 12.52
C ILE A 5 -19.75 -29.86 11.95
N ALA A 6 -19.64 -29.77 10.63
CA ALA A 6 -18.37 -29.51 9.98
C ALA A 6 -17.91 -28.11 10.37
N LEU A 7 -17.12 -28.01 11.44
CA LEU A 7 -16.28 -26.85 11.70
C LEU A 7 -15.28 -26.76 10.56
N THR A 8 -15.63 -26.03 9.51
CA THR A 8 -14.65 -25.53 8.54
C THR A 8 -13.74 -24.57 9.29
N VAL A 9 -12.68 -25.13 9.87
CA VAL A 9 -11.54 -24.34 10.34
C VAL A 9 -10.92 -23.74 9.08
N LEU A 10 -11.38 -22.54 8.70
CA LEU A 10 -10.65 -21.69 7.77
C LEU A 10 -9.27 -21.51 8.39
N ALA A 11 -8.23 -22.05 7.74
CA ALA A 11 -6.85 -21.77 8.11
C ALA A 11 -6.69 -20.25 8.30
N PRO A 12 -5.84 -19.78 9.23
CA PRO A 12 -5.65 -18.35 9.43
C PRO A 12 -5.21 -17.74 8.09
N ARG A 13 -6.13 -17.01 7.44
CA ARG A 13 -5.80 -16.20 6.27
C ARG A 13 -4.76 -15.21 6.75
N CYS A 14 -3.58 -15.22 6.15
CA CYS A 14 -2.49 -14.34 6.51
C CYS A 14 -3.01 -12.90 6.39
N ASP A 15 -3.22 -12.19 7.49
CA ASP A 15 -3.78 -10.83 7.50
C ASP A 15 -2.71 -9.76 7.20
N ARG A 16 -1.47 -10.19 6.99
CA ARG A 16 -0.33 -9.31 6.84
C ARG A 16 0.72 -9.88 5.89
N TYR A 17 1.06 -9.12 4.87
CA TYR A 17 2.16 -9.44 3.96
C TYR A 17 3.27 -8.39 4.07
N ALA A 18 4.52 -8.84 4.24
CA ALA A 18 5.68 -7.96 4.33
C ALA A 18 6.77 -8.38 3.34
N MET A 19 7.40 -7.40 2.69
CA MET A 19 8.52 -7.62 1.79
C MET A 19 9.53 -6.49 1.90
N ARG A 20 10.83 -6.82 1.96
CA ARG A 20 11.90 -5.85 1.77
C ARG A 20 12.41 -5.94 0.35
N LEU A 21 12.66 -4.79 -0.28
CA LEU A 21 13.10 -4.74 -1.67
C LEU A 21 14.01 -3.53 -1.93
N THR A 22 14.85 -3.70 -2.95
CA THR A 22 15.48 -2.58 -3.66
C THR A 22 14.63 -2.30 -4.90
N VAL A 23 14.05 -1.11 -5.01
CA VAL A 23 13.10 -0.77 -6.08
C VAL A 23 13.86 -0.52 -7.39
N GLY A 24 13.57 -1.35 -8.39
CA GLY A 24 14.07 -1.26 -9.75
C GLY A 24 12.94 -1.12 -10.76
N GLU A 25 13.29 -1.12 -12.04
CA GLU A 25 12.39 -0.86 -13.18
C GLU A 25 11.12 -1.73 -13.19
N HIS A 26 11.25 -3.00 -12.80
CA HIS A 26 10.13 -3.96 -12.82
C HIS A 26 9.43 -4.14 -11.47
N SER A 27 9.94 -3.50 -10.40
CA SER A 27 9.45 -3.72 -9.04
C SER A 27 7.97 -3.37 -8.89
N ALA A 28 7.52 -2.25 -9.46
CA ALA A 28 6.12 -1.83 -9.38
C ALA A 28 5.17 -2.86 -10.02
N ARG A 29 5.53 -3.41 -11.19
CA ARG A 29 4.74 -4.45 -11.85
C ARG A 29 4.65 -5.72 -11.02
N HIS A 30 5.77 -6.16 -10.43
CA HIS A 30 5.77 -7.35 -9.57
C HIS A 30 4.97 -7.13 -8.29
N VAL A 31 5.13 -5.97 -7.65
CA VAL A 31 4.39 -5.63 -6.42
C VAL A 31 2.89 -5.55 -6.68
N ARG A 32 2.44 -4.92 -7.78
CA ARG A 32 1.01 -4.90 -8.15
C ARG A 32 0.43 -6.30 -8.31
N ARG A 33 1.16 -7.22 -8.95
CA ARG A 33 0.72 -8.62 -9.08
C ARG A 33 0.59 -9.31 -7.73
N ILE A 34 1.53 -9.08 -6.82
CA ILE A 34 1.48 -9.62 -5.45
C ILE A 34 0.28 -9.05 -4.71
N VAL A 35 0.14 -7.73 -4.68
CA VAL A 35 -0.98 -7.02 -4.03
C VAL A 35 -2.32 -7.53 -4.55
N ARG A 36 -2.50 -7.60 -5.88
CA ARG A 36 -3.74 -8.13 -6.48
C ARG A 36 -4.06 -9.55 -6.02
N SER A 37 -3.07 -10.43 -5.94
CA SER A 37 -3.27 -11.79 -5.44
C SER A 37 -3.67 -11.81 -3.96
N LEU A 38 -3.04 -10.97 -3.13
CA LEU A 38 -3.39 -10.83 -1.71
C LEU A 38 -4.82 -10.31 -1.53
N LEU A 39 -5.20 -9.28 -2.30
CA LEU A 39 -6.54 -8.70 -2.21
C LEU A 39 -7.62 -9.72 -2.58
N ARG A 40 -7.34 -10.59 -3.57
CA ARG A 40 -8.20 -11.73 -3.91
C ARG A 40 -8.31 -12.75 -2.79
N GLU A 41 -7.17 -13.13 -2.20
CA GLU A 41 -7.14 -14.06 -1.08
C GLU A 41 -7.90 -13.52 0.16
N TRP A 42 -7.89 -12.20 0.33
CA TRP A 42 -8.56 -11.51 1.43
C TRP A 42 -10.00 -11.13 1.14
N GLU A 43 -10.50 -11.45 -0.06
CA GLU A 43 -11.83 -11.11 -0.58
C GLU A 43 -12.08 -9.60 -0.53
N THR A 44 -11.10 -8.83 -0.98
CA THR A 44 -11.07 -7.35 -0.97
C THR A 44 -10.76 -6.80 -2.37
N GLU A 45 -11.17 -7.50 -3.43
CA GLU A 45 -10.85 -7.11 -4.80
C GLU A 45 -11.42 -5.75 -5.22
N GLU A 46 -12.47 -5.26 -4.56
CA GLU A 46 -13.12 -3.98 -4.89
C GLU A 46 -12.17 -2.78 -4.77
N VAL A 47 -11.14 -2.86 -3.92
CA VAL A 47 -10.15 -1.80 -3.74
C VAL A 47 -8.87 -2.03 -4.57
N SER A 48 -8.83 -3.05 -5.44
CA SER A 48 -7.59 -3.45 -6.13
C SER A 48 -6.99 -2.33 -6.97
N ASP A 49 -7.78 -1.59 -7.74
CA ASP A 49 -7.26 -0.53 -8.61
C ASP A 49 -6.66 0.62 -7.80
N ALA A 50 -7.34 1.04 -6.72
CA ALA A 50 -6.87 2.07 -5.81
C ALA A 50 -5.55 1.66 -5.12
N VAL A 51 -5.49 0.44 -4.59
CA VAL A 51 -4.30 -0.07 -3.89
C VAL A 51 -3.12 -0.26 -4.84
N GLU A 52 -3.37 -0.76 -6.06
CA GLU A 52 -2.34 -0.92 -7.08
C GLU A 52 -1.76 0.41 -7.57
N LEU A 53 -2.59 1.45 -7.69
CA LEU A 53 -2.13 2.79 -7.99
C LEU A 53 -1.33 3.38 -6.82
N GLY A 54 -1.88 3.32 -5.60
CA GLY A 54 -1.23 3.85 -4.41
C GLY A 54 0.14 3.23 -4.17
N VAL A 55 0.28 1.90 -4.29
CA VAL A 55 1.58 1.24 -4.14
C VAL A 55 2.55 1.63 -5.25
N THR A 56 2.06 1.86 -6.48
CA THR A 56 2.91 2.32 -7.59
C THR A 56 3.48 3.70 -7.30
N GLU A 57 2.65 4.62 -6.79
CA GLU A 57 3.09 5.96 -6.41
C GLU A 57 4.07 5.96 -5.24
N LEU A 58 3.84 5.14 -4.21
CA LEU A 58 4.79 5.02 -3.09
C LEU A 58 6.14 4.45 -3.55
N LEU A 59 6.16 3.43 -4.41
CA LEU A 59 7.40 2.87 -4.95
C LEU A 59 8.12 3.87 -5.87
N ALA A 60 7.38 4.64 -6.67
CA ALA A 60 7.94 5.73 -7.48
C ALA A 60 8.60 6.80 -6.58
N ASN A 61 7.99 7.14 -5.44
CA ASN A 61 8.59 8.05 -4.46
C ASN A 61 9.89 7.49 -3.87
N VAL A 62 9.95 6.18 -3.59
CA VAL A 62 11.20 5.52 -3.16
C VAL A 62 12.29 5.65 -4.23
N VAL A 63 11.96 5.41 -5.50
CA VAL A 63 12.93 5.52 -6.61
C VAL A 63 13.48 6.95 -6.74
N ARG A 64 12.61 7.96 -6.59
CA ARG A 64 12.97 9.38 -6.77
C ARG A 64 13.74 9.95 -5.58
N HIS A 65 13.42 9.54 -4.36
CA HIS A 65 13.82 10.28 -3.17
C HIS A 65 14.71 9.51 -2.19
N VAL A 66 14.82 8.18 -2.32
CA VAL A 66 15.55 7.35 -1.36
C VAL A 66 16.88 6.88 -1.96
N PRO A 67 18.03 7.31 -1.39
CA PRO A 67 19.33 6.78 -1.78
C PRO A 67 19.38 5.25 -1.65
N GLY A 68 19.85 4.58 -2.70
CA GLY A 68 19.90 3.11 -2.75
C GLY A 68 18.54 2.44 -2.93
N ARG A 69 17.42 3.18 -3.01
CA ARG A 69 16.06 2.71 -3.35
C ARG A 69 15.58 1.53 -2.50
N ARG A 70 16.05 1.41 -1.26
CA ARG A 70 15.66 0.33 -0.35
C ARG A 70 14.44 0.75 0.44
N CYS A 71 13.44 -0.12 0.50
CA CYS A 71 12.27 0.06 1.36
C CYS A 71 11.75 -1.29 1.88
N ALA A 72 10.84 -1.21 2.85
CA ALA A 72 9.98 -2.30 3.27
C ALA A 72 8.54 -1.96 2.89
N LEU A 73 7.87 -2.88 2.21
CA LEU A 73 6.43 -2.86 1.94
C LEU A 73 5.73 -3.71 3.00
N LEU A 74 4.66 -3.18 3.59
CA LEU A 74 3.72 -3.90 4.44
C LEU A 74 2.31 -3.73 3.88
N VAL A 75 1.56 -4.81 3.75
CA VAL A 75 0.15 -4.81 3.41
C VAL A 75 -0.60 -5.48 4.55
N LEU A 76 -1.58 -4.80 5.11
CA LEU A 76 -2.38 -5.24 6.25
C LEU A 76 -3.84 -5.34 5.82
N ARG A 77 -4.46 -6.50 6.03
CA ARG A 77 -5.91 -6.65 5.99
C ARG A 77 -6.51 -5.92 7.18
N ARG A 78 -7.55 -5.13 6.93
CA ARG A 78 -8.34 -4.44 7.95
C ARG A 78 -9.77 -4.98 7.89
N PRO A 79 -10.57 -4.85 8.98
CA PRO A 79 -11.95 -5.31 8.98
C PRO A 79 -12.79 -4.79 7.80
N LEU A 80 -12.54 -3.56 7.37
CA LEU A 80 -13.28 -2.87 6.31
C LEU A 80 -12.38 -2.48 5.12
N GLY A 81 -11.25 -3.14 4.89
CA GLY A 81 -10.35 -2.73 3.82
C GLY A 81 -8.92 -3.22 3.96
N VAL A 82 -7.99 -2.40 3.49
CA VAL A 82 -6.55 -2.66 3.58
C VAL A 82 -5.78 -1.40 3.90
N ARG A 83 -4.67 -1.58 4.61
CA ARG A 83 -3.65 -0.55 4.83
C ARG A 83 -2.37 -1.00 4.16
N VAL A 84 -1.74 -0.10 3.41
CA VAL A 84 -0.42 -0.31 2.81
C VAL A 84 0.56 0.67 3.40
N GLU A 85 1.73 0.18 3.76
CA GLU A 85 2.82 0.99 4.29
C GLU A 85 4.10 0.76 3.49
N VAL A 86 4.83 1.83 3.24
CA VAL A 86 6.18 1.79 2.68
C VAL A 86 7.11 2.54 3.63
N THR A 87 8.02 1.79 4.24
CA THR A 87 9.06 2.32 5.13
C THR A 87 10.37 2.43 4.39
N ASP A 88 11.01 3.60 4.43
CA ASP A 88 12.32 3.84 3.83
C ASP A 88 13.26 4.58 4.78
N GLY A 89 14.56 4.59 4.45
CA GLY A 89 15.60 5.18 5.30
C GLY A 89 15.80 6.69 5.14
N SER A 90 14.93 7.40 4.42
CA SER A 90 15.03 8.84 4.21
C SER A 90 14.05 9.59 5.11
N ASP A 91 14.57 10.55 5.88
CA ASP A 91 13.77 11.47 6.70
C ASP A 91 13.03 12.53 5.88
N ARG A 92 13.20 12.55 4.55
CA ARG A 92 12.54 13.52 3.69
C ARG A 92 11.04 13.22 3.63
N VAL A 93 10.25 14.02 4.33
CA VAL A 93 8.79 13.96 4.29
C VAL A 93 8.30 14.34 2.88
N PRO A 94 7.43 13.52 2.26
CA PRO A 94 6.76 13.89 1.03
C PRO A 94 5.89 15.14 1.26
N CYS A 95 6.14 16.22 0.50
CA CYS A 95 5.33 17.44 0.55
C CYS A 95 4.36 17.41 -0.65
N VAL A 96 3.08 17.65 -0.39
CA VAL A 96 2.09 17.94 -1.44
C VAL A 96 2.38 19.35 -1.92
N PRO A 97 2.76 19.57 -3.19
CA PRO A 97 2.96 20.92 -3.69
C PRO A 97 1.64 21.70 -3.65
N ASP A 98 1.67 22.92 -3.10
CA ASP A 98 0.47 23.79 -3.02
C ASP A 98 -0.05 24.18 -4.41
N ASP A 99 0.85 24.28 -5.41
CA ASP A 99 0.54 24.57 -6.81
C ASP A 99 1.19 23.51 -7.72
N LEU A 100 0.38 22.58 -8.24
CA LEU A 100 0.79 21.72 -9.35
C LEU A 100 0.45 22.42 -10.67
N ALA A 101 1.48 22.79 -11.43
CA ALA A 101 1.26 23.25 -12.80
C ALA A 101 0.52 22.14 -13.60
N PRO A 102 -0.41 22.49 -14.51
CA PRO A 102 -1.19 21.52 -15.28
C PRO A 102 -0.36 20.52 -16.11
N ASP A 103 0.91 20.85 -16.35
CA ASP A 103 1.92 20.11 -17.11
C ASP A 103 3.05 19.52 -16.23
N ALA A 104 3.01 19.72 -14.91
CA ALA A 104 3.99 19.13 -14.00
C ALA A 104 3.83 17.61 -13.91
N GLU A 105 4.77 16.87 -14.50
CA GLU A 105 4.88 15.40 -14.36
C GLU A 105 5.39 14.96 -12.98
N HIS A 106 6.07 15.85 -12.27
CA HIS A 106 6.68 15.60 -10.97
C HIS A 106 5.80 16.16 -9.84
N GLY A 107 5.57 15.37 -8.78
CA GLY A 107 4.84 15.82 -7.59
C GLY A 107 3.35 15.42 -7.51
N ARG A 108 2.79 14.80 -8.56
CA ARG A 108 1.41 14.30 -8.53
C ARG A 108 1.20 13.07 -7.66
N GLY A 109 2.26 12.35 -7.29
CA GLY A 109 2.12 11.06 -6.61
C GLY A 109 1.33 11.10 -5.32
N LEU A 110 1.50 12.15 -4.51
CA LEU A 110 0.70 12.33 -3.29
C LEU A 110 -0.71 12.82 -3.57
N VAL A 111 -0.92 13.60 -4.64
CA VAL A 111 -2.26 14.01 -5.06
C VAL A 111 -3.06 12.82 -5.57
N LEU A 112 -2.44 11.96 -6.36
CA LEU A 112 -3.05 10.71 -6.80
C LEU A 112 -3.34 9.80 -5.60
N LEU A 113 -2.39 9.66 -4.68
CA LEU A 113 -2.60 8.90 -3.45
C LEU A 113 -3.81 9.44 -2.67
N ALA A 114 -3.85 10.75 -2.42
CA ALA A 114 -4.95 11.43 -1.74
C ALA A 114 -6.30 11.26 -2.46
N ALA A 115 -6.30 11.17 -3.80
CA ALA A 115 -7.51 11.01 -4.59
C ALA A 115 -8.06 9.57 -4.60
N VAL A 116 -7.22 8.57 -4.36
CA VAL A 116 -7.61 7.14 -4.45
C VAL A 116 -7.65 6.41 -3.11
N SER A 117 -7.14 7.02 -2.04
CA SER A 117 -7.17 6.47 -0.69
C SER A 117 -8.21 7.18 0.18
N ASP A 118 -8.87 6.45 1.07
CA ASP A 118 -9.76 7.02 2.09
C ASP A 118 -8.98 7.78 3.17
N ALA A 119 -7.78 7.31 3.48
CA ALA A 119 -6.86 7.97 4.39
C ALA A 119 -5.42 7.69 3.96
N TRP A 120 -4.53 8.65 4.22
CA TRP A 120 -3.09 8.45 4.04
C TRP A 120 -2.32 9.35 5.00
N GLY A 121 -1.05 9.02 5.21
CA GLY A 121 -0.21 9.78 6.12
C GLY A 121 1.26 9.41 6.03
N VAL A 122 2.04 10.12 6.84
CA VAL A 122 3.48 9.92 6.97
C VAL A 122 3.82 9.87 8.46
N GLU A 123 4.50 8.81 8.88
CA GLU A 123 4.95 8.62 10.25
C GLU A 123 6.49 8.59 10.28
N PRO A 124 7.17 9.43 11.07
CA PRO A 124 8.61 9.38 11.22
C PRO A 124 9.04 8.09 11.95
N GLY A 125 10.14 7.49 11.52
CA GLY A 125 10.72 6.32 12.18
C GLY A 125 11.45 6.69 13.47
N GLU A 126 11.33 5.87 14.51
CA GLU A 126 11.97 6.11 15.82
C GLU A 126 13.51 6.26 15.76
N ARG A 127 14.14 5.64 14.76
CA ARG A 127 15.60 5.65 14.56
C ARG A 127 16.01 6.30 13.23
N GLY A 128 15.16 7.18 12.71
CA GLY A 128 15.28 7.76 11.37
C GLY A 128 14.53 6.95 10.31
N GLY A 129 14.44 7.54 9.12
CA GLY A 129 13.54 7.11 8.07
C GLY A 129 12.09 7.55 8.29
N LYS A 130 11.21 7.07 7.43
CA LYS A 130 9.78 7.33 7.52
C LYS A 130 8.98 6.16 7.00
N THR A 131 7.72 6.09 7.42
CA THR A 131 6.69 5.24 6.85
C THR A 131 5.65 6.12 6.18
N VAL A 132 5.48 5.96 4.86
CA VAL A 132 4.34 6.53 4.15
C VAL A 132 3.27 5.45 4.03
N TRP A 133 2.03 5.76 4.37
CA TRP A 133 0.95 4.79 4.39
C TRP A 133 -0.32 5.33 3.76
N PHE A 134 -1.17 4.43 3.29
CA PHE A 134 -2.53 4.74 2.86
C PHE A 134 -3.48 3.59 3.19
N GLU A 135 -4.76 3.90 3.27
CA GLU A 135 -5.86 2.99 3.54
C GLU A 135 -6.89 3.08 2.43
N CYS A 136 -7.41 1.93 2.00
CA CYS A 136 -8.54 1.82 1.09
C CYS A 136 -9.62 0.99 1.77
N ALA A 137 -10.80 1.58 1.94
CA ALA A 137 -11.97 0.97 2.51
C ALA A 137 -12.80 0.28 1.41
N ARG A 138 -13.36 -0.87 1.77
CA ARG A 138 -14.38 -1.52 0.95
C ARG A 138 -15.67 -0.73 1.15
N GLU A 139 -16.38 -0.45 0.07
CA GLU A 139 -17.75 0.03 0.21
C GLU A 139 -18.57 -1.04 0.96
N PRO A 140 -19.29 -0.67 2.04
CA PRO A 140 -20.13 -1.62 2.73
C PRO A 140 -21.18 -2.14 1.75
N HIS A 141 -21.16 -3.44 1.51
CA HIS A 141 -22.22 -4.10 0.76
C HIS A 141 -23.50 -3.95 1.59
N THR A 142 -24.39 -3.07 1.12
CA THR A 142 -25.70 -2.81 1.76
C THR A 142 -26.66 -3.94 1.46
#